data_AF-A0A5N7WHM5-F1
#
_entry.id   AF-A0A5N7WHM5-F1
#
_cell.length_a   1.000
_cell.length_b   1.000
_cell.length_c   1.000
_cell.angle_alpha   90.00
_cell.angle_beta   90.00
_cell.angle_gamma   90.00
#
_symmetry.space_group_name_H-M   'P 1'
#
loop_
_entity.id
_entity.type
_entity.pdbx_description
1 polymer ?
#
loop_
_entity_poly.entity_id
_entity_poly.type
_entity_poly.pdbx_seq_one_letter_code
_entity_poly.pdbx_strand_id
1 'polypeptide(L)'
;MQILYKQIKNATHKTHATGCITLSGVSQKGYILMNKHLSNAVEFLQAQGLEINIGLKSENTFLPNIEIVNGAIHYDPDCTLVSDLLHESGHVMLCPKPFRKHLHNNLYKGFRYIFETVSIPLDSQLHWYLMAMDDHGVTAWAWAVGKHLGIPDHEIIKDDQYGGEGASIRTCLQLNSYIGINGLCHAKYCDMPNTSRYKENAIVFPNMKKWSPSYVE
;
A
#
# COMPACT_ATOMS: atom_id res chain seq x y z
N MET A 1 4.63 -21.57 -21.97
CA MET A 1 3.97 -20.32 -21.49
C MET A 1 2.86 -19.80 -22.40
N GLN A 2 2.83 -20.04 -23.73
CA GLN A 2 1.71 -19.61 -24.58
C GLN A 2 0.51 -20.58 -24.65
N ILE A 3 0.68 -21.85 -24.24
CA ILE A 3 -0.40 -22.86 -24.30
C ILE A 3 -1.39 -22.70 -23.14
N LEU A 4 -0.90 -22.28 -21.96
CA LEU A 4 -1.74 -22.06 -20.76
C LEU A 4 -2.68 -20.85 -20.95
N TYR A 5 -2.19 -19.78 -21.58
CA TYR A 5 -2.97 -18.55 -21.84
C TYR A 5 -4.14 -18.78 -22.81
N LYS A 6 -4.03 -19.77 -23.71
CA LYS A 6 -5.07 -20.09 -24.70
C LYS A 6 -6.20 -20.94 -24.11
N GLN A 7 -5.95 -21.70 -23.05
CA GLN A 7 -6.96 -22.50 -22.36
C GLN A 7 -7.90 -21.64 -21.49
N ILE A 8 -7.38 -20.54 -20.93
CA ILE A 8 -8.16 -19.61 -20.11
C ILE A 8 -9.20 -18.84 -20.96
N LYS A 9 -8.86 -18.44 -22.19
CA LYS A 9 -9.80 -17.73 -23.10
C LYS A 9 -10.91 -18.61 -23.68
N ASN A 10 -10.75 -19.93 -23.70
CA ASN A 10 -11.77 -20.83 -24.24
C ASN A 10 -12.83 -21.25 -23.21
N ALA A 11 -12.63 -20.92 -21.93
CA ALA A 11 -13.60 -21.21 -20.86
C ALA A 11 -14.68 -20.13 -20.68
N THR A 12 -14.53 -18.95 -21.30
CA THR A 12 -15.45 -17.80 -21.09
C THR A 12 -16.69 -17.79 -21.99
N HIS A 13 -16.94 -18.84 -22.77
CA HIS A 13 -18.21 -18.99 -23.49
C HIS A 13 -18.85 -20.35 -23.19
N LYS A 14 -19.39 -20.49 -21.97
CA LYS A 14 -20.68 -21.14 -21.73
C LYS A 14 -21.13 -20.97 -20.26
N THR A 15 -22.43 -20.71 -20.16
CA THR A 15 -23.34 -20.93 -19.03
C THR A 15 -23.31 -19.96 -17.85
N HIS A 16 -24.36 -19.12 -17.83
CA HIS A 16 -25.08 -18.72 -16.64
C HIS A 16 -25.33 -19.88 -15.67
N ALA A 17 -25.21 -19.57 -14.38
CA ALA A 17 -25.71 -20.26 -13.17
C ALA A 17 -24.56 -20.52 -12.18
N THR A 18 -24.65 -19.86 -11.01
CA THR A 18 -24.09 -20.28 -9.70
C THR A 18 -22.91 -21.25 -9.76
N GLY A 19 -21.68 -20.73 -9.69
CA GLY A 19 -20.48 -21.57 -9.64
C GLY A 19 -19.28 -20.79 -9.12
N CYS A 20 -18.97 -20.99 -7.84
CA CYS A 20 -17.71 -20.60 -7.22
C CYS A 20 -16.54 -21.14 -8.06
N ILE A 21 -15.73 -20.25 -8.64
CA ILE A 21 -14.46 -20.62 -9.27
C ILE A 21 -13.49 -20.92 -8.13
N THR A 22 -13.37 -22.20 -7.78
CA THR A 22 -12.33 -22.66 -6.87
C THR A 22 -11.00 -22.64 -7.63
N LEU A 23 -10.11 -21.71 -7.25
CA LEU A 23 -8.72 -21.73 -7.68
C LEU A 23 -8.05 -22.97 -7.10
N SER A 24 -7.95 -24.04 -7.91
CA SER A 24 -7.29 -25.29 -7.55
C SER A 24 -5.77 -25.08 -7.46
N GLY A 25 -5.31 -24.66 -6.29
CA GLY A 25 -3.89 -24.52 -6.00
C GLY A 25 -3.55 -23.92 -4.64
N VAL A 26 -4.49 -23.20 -4.01
CA VAL A 26 -4.31 -22.63 -2.66
C VAL A 26 -5.02 -23.53 -1.65
N SER A 27 -4.30 -24.04 -0.64
CA SER A 27 -4.93 -24.81 0.43
C SER A 27 -6.01 -23.97 1.11
N GLN A 28 -7.13 -24.57 1.52
CA GLN A 28 -8.24 -23.88 2.21
C GLN A 28 -7.75 -23.07 3.44
N LYS A 29 -6.72 -23.58 4.12
CA LYS A 29 -6.04 -22.89 5.23
C LYS A 29 -5.28 -21.63 4.76
N GLY A 30 -4.61 -21.70 3.60
CA GLY A 30 -3.94 -20.54 2.97
C GLY A 30 -4.93 -19.46 2.54
N TYR A 31 -6.09 -19.83 1.98
CA TYR A 31 -7.15 -18.87 1.63
C TYR A 31 -7.71 -18.17 2.88
N ILE A 32 -7.99 -18.91 3.95
CA ILE A 32 -8.45 -18.35 5.23
C ILE A 32 -7.39 -17.43 5.87
N LEU A 33 -6.11 -17.81 5.83
CA LEU A 33 -5.01 -17.00 6.37
C LEU A 33 -4.78 -15.72 5.56
N MET A 34 -4.83 -15.79 4.22
CA MET A 34 -4.68 -14.62 3.35
C MET A 34 -5.84 -13.64 3.56
N ASN A 35 -7.05 -14.14 3.80
CA ASN A 35 -8.22 -13.33 4.15
C ASN A 35 -8.08 -12.70 5.56
N LYS A 36 -7.41 -13.39 6.49
CA LYS A 36 -7.10 -12.85 7.82
C LYS A 36 -6.11 -11.67 7.77
N HIS A 37 -5.03 -11.75 6.98
CA HIS A 37 -4.10 -10.62 6.86
C HIS A 37 -4.76 -9.40 6.24
N LEU A 38 -5.61 -9.60 5.22
CA LEU A 38 -6.40 -8.55 4.61
C LEU A 38 -7.34 -7.89 5.64
N SER A 39 -8.10 -8.69 6.39
CA SER A 39 -9.03 -8.20 7.41
C SER A 39 -8.31 -7.43 8.52
N ASN A 40 -7.19 -7.94 9.03
CA ASN A 40 -6.37 -7.25 10.03
C ASN A 40 -5.83 -5.91 9.51
N ALA A 41 -5.42 -5.86 8.24
CA ALA A 41 -4.96 -4.63 7.62
C ALA A 41 -6.10 -3.61 7.49
N VAL A 42 -7.29 -4.03 7.07
CA VAL A 42 -8.48 -3.16 7.00
C VAL A 42 -8.83 -2.59 8.37
N GLU A 43 -8.92 -3.43 9.41
CA GLU A 43 -9.21 -2.99 10.78
C GLU A 43 -8.18 -1.99 11.29
N PHE A 44 -6.90 -2.26 11.07
CA PHE A 44 -5.81 -1.36 11.44
C PHE A 44 -5.94 0.00 10.74
N LEU A 45 -6.14 0.01 9.42
CA LEU A 45 -6.24 1.22 8.63
C LEU A 45 -7.46 2.07 9.02
N GLN A 46 -8.60 1.42 9.26
CA GLN A 46 -9.81 2.09 9.78
C GLN A 46 -9.56 2.69 11.16
N ALA A 47 -8.84 1.98 12.05
CA ALA A 47 -8.45 2.52 13.35
C ALA A 47 -7.50 3.73 13.24
N GLN A 48 -6.71 3.83 12.16
CA GLN A 48 -5.91 5.02 11.84
C GLN A 48 -6.72 6.14 11.16
N GLY A 49 -8.03 5.96 10.98
CA GLY A 49 -8.94 6.96 10.41
C GLY A 49 -8.98 6.99 8.89
N LEU A 50 -8.57 5.90 8.22
CA LEU A 50 -8.79 5.73 6.78
C LEU A 50 -10.21 5.24 6.54
N GLU A 51 -10.93 5.89 5.63
CA GLU A 51 -12.21 5.37 5.15
C GLU A 51 -11.95 4.21 4.19
N ILE A 52 -12.49 3.03 4.53
CA ILE A 52 -12.39 1.82 3.72
C ILE A 52 -13.80 1.27 3.51
N ASN A 53 -14.17 1.12 2.25
CA ASN A 53 -15.47 0.68 1.79
C ASN A 53 -15.33 -0.61 0.99
N ILE A 54 -16.27 -1.53 1.17
CA ILE A 54 -16.36 -2.73 0.34
C ILE A 54 -17.00 -2.38 -1.01
N GLY A 55 -16.42 -2.88 -2.08
CA GLY A 55 -16.96 -2.85 -3.44
C GLY A 55 -15.84 -2.63 -4.46
N LEU A 56 -15.93 -3.28 -5.64
CA LEU A 56 -15.28 -2.82 -6.87
C LEU A 56 -15.57 -3.71 -8.09
N LYS A 57 -15.70 -3.09 -9.27
CA LYS A 57 -15.66 -3.73 -10.62
C LYS A 57 -15.46 -2.71 -11.74
N SER A 58 -14.53 -1.77 -11.56
CA SER A 58 -14.17 -0.84 -12.64
C SER A 58 -13.09 -1.47 -13.51
N GLU A 59 -13.37 -1.72 -14.79
CA GLU A 59 -12.37 -2.27 -15.75
C GLU A 59 -11.27 -1.25 -16.13
N ASN A 60 -11.29 -0.04 -15.55
CA ASN A 60 -10.44 1.11 -15.95
C ASN A 60 -9.46 1.60 -14.86
N THR A 61 -9.19 0.81 -13.81
CA THR A 61 -8.25 1.15 -12.74
C THR A 61 -6.88 0.48 -12.96
N PHE A 62 -5.82 1.02 -12.34
CA PHE A 62 -4.46 0.45 -12.45
C PHE A 62 -4.37 -0.97 -11.86
N LEU A 63 -5.15 -1.22 -10.79
CA LEU A 63 -5.38 -2.54 -10.22
C LEU A 63 -6.88 -2.87 -10.31
N PRO A 64 -7.27 -4.05 -10.80
CA PRO A 64 -8.68 -4.36 -11.10
C PRO A 64 -9.59 -4.47 -9.86
N ASN A 65 -8.99 -4.64 -8.67
CA ASN A 65 -9.71 -5.03 -7.45
C ASN A 65 -9.60 -4.01 -6.31
N ILE A 66 -8.90 -2.89 -6.52
CA ILE A 66 -8.74 -1.82 -5.52
C ILE A 66 -8.67 -0.45 -6.21
N GLU A 67 -9.28 0.56 -5.62
CA GLU A 67 -9.28 1.92 -6.14
C GLU A 67 -9.36 2.95 -5.01
N ILE A 68 -8.74 4.10 -5.24
CA ILE A 68 -8.83 5.26 -4.35
C ILE A 68 -9.92 6.19 -4.88
N VAL A 69 -10.97 6.42 -4.10
CA VAL A 69 -12.08 7.33 -4.42
C VAL A 69 -12.13 8.45 -3.40
N ASN A 70 -11.76 9.66 -3.81
CA ASN A 70 -11.84 10.86 -2.95
C ASN A 70 -11.15 10.67 -1.59
N GLY A 71 -10.00 10.00 -1.56
CA GLY A 71 -9.25 9.69 -0.34
C GLY A 71 -9.83 8.56 0.52
N ALA A 72 -10.79 7.79 0.03
CA ALA A 72 -11.24 6.53 0.60
C ALA A 72 -10.72 5.35 -0.24
N ILE A 73 -10.54 4.19 0.39
CA ILE A 73 -10.23 2.94 -0.30
C ILE A 73 -11.51 2.18 -0.58
N HIS A 74 -11.69 1.77 -1.83
CA HIS A 74 -12.71 0.82 -2.24
C HIS A 74 -12.01 -0.45 -2.72
N TYR A 75 -12.44 -1.62 -2.25
CA TYR A 75 -11.77 -2.89 -2.56
C TYR A 75 -12.73 -4.07 -2.65
N ASP A 76 -12.35 -5.10 -3.41
CA ASP A 76 -13.06 -6.38 -3.49
C ASP A 76 -12.45 -7.39 -2.48
N PRO A 77 -13.14 -7.75 -1.39
CA PRO A 77 -12.59 -8.61 -0.35
C PRO A 77 -12.23 -10.02 -0.83
N ASP A 78 -12.81 -10.48 -1.95
CA ASP A 78 -12.53 -11.82 -2.49
C ASP A 78 -11.30 -11.84 -3.41
N CYS A 79 -10.91 -10.68 -3.95
CA CYS A 79 -9.93 -10.57 -5.03
C CYS A 79 -8.74 -9.65 -4.71
N THR A 80 -8.84 -8.79 -3.69
CA THR A 80 -7.76 -7.86 -3.31
C THR A 80 -6.68 -8.57 -2.52
N LEU A 81 -5.43 -8.34 -2.90
CA LEU A 81 -4.27 -8.79 -2.15
C LEU A 81 -3.97 -7.81 -1.02
N VAL A 82 -3.52 -8.31 0.13
CA VAL A 82 -3.08 -7.45 1.24
C VAL A 82 -1.93 -6.53 0.85
N SER A 83 -1.03 -6.98 -0.04
CA SER A 83 0.03 -6.17 -0.62
C SER A 83 -0.51 -4.93 -1.34
N ASP A 84 -1.53 -5.12 -2.17
CA ASP A 84 -2.15 -4.06 -2.95
C ASP A 84 -2.92 -3.09 -2.04
N LEU A 85 -3.66 -3.64 -1.07
CA LEU A 85 -4.35 -2.84 -0.05
C LEU A 85 -3.39 -1.91 0.69
N LEU A 86 -2.27 -2.45 1.19
CA LEU A 86 -1.28 -1.67 1.94
C LEU A 86 -0.61 -0.61 1.06
N HIS A 87 -0.30 -0.93 -0.20
CA HIS A 87 0.30 0.02 -1.14
C HIS A 87 -0.64 1.20 -1.42
N GLU A 88 -1.86 0.94 -1.90
CA GLU A 88 -2.83 1.99 -2.24
C GLU A 88 -3.22 2.82 -1.01
N SER A 89 -3.39 2.15 0.14
CA SER A 89 -3.67 2.84 1.40
C SER A 89 -2.51 3.74 1.83
N GLY A 90 -1.26 3.37 1.52
CA GLY A 90 -0.08 4.17 1.83
C GLY A 90 -0.10 5.54 1.14
N HIS A 91 -0.51 5.61 -0.13
CA HIS A 91 -0.66 6.89 -0.83
C HIS A 91 -1.63 7.84 -0.11
N VAL A 92 -2.74 7.30 0.39
CA VAL A 92 -3.72 8.09 1.15
C VAL A 92 -3.24 8.42 2.56
N MET A 93 -2.63 7.45 3.23
CA MET A 93 -2.24 7.56 4.63
C MET A 93 -1.09 8.55 4.83
N LEU A 94 -0.12 8.58 3.91
CA LEU A 94 0.98 9.54 3.91
C LEU A 94 0.54 10.94 3.44
N CYS A 95 -0.61 11.04 2.76
CA CYS A 95 -1.19 12.31 2.36
C CYS A 95 -1.74 13.10 3.55
N PRO A 96 -1.37 14.40 3.71
CA PRO A 96 -1.97 15.25 4.72
C PRO A 96 -3.48 15.33 4.55
N LYS A 97 -4.20 15.22 5.67
CA LYS A 97 -5.66 15.04 5.70
C LYS A 97 -6.46 16.05 4.84
N PRO A 98 -6.15 17.37 4.82
CA PRO A 98 -6.86 18.32 3.98
C PRO A 98 -6.81 18.00 2.47
N PHE A 99 -5.77 17.30 2.03
CA PHE A 99 -5.54 17.00 0.62
C PHE A 99 -6.01 15.62 0.18
N ARG A 100 -6.30 14.69 1.12
CA ARG A 100 -6.70 13.31 0.81
C ARG A 100 -7.85 13.21 -0.17
N LYS A 101 -8.85 14.10 -0.07
CA LYS A 101 -10.01 14.15 -0.97
C LYS A 101 -9.66 14.40 -2.44
N HIS A 102 -8.48 14.91 -2.72
CA HIS A 102 -7.98 15.14 -4.08
C HIS A 102 -7.27 13.93 -4.67
N LEU A 103 -7.01 12.89 -3.86
CA LEU A 103 -6.54 11.61 -4.35
C LEU A 103 -7.75 10.82 -4.84
N HIS A 104 -7.82 10.64 -6.16
CA HIS A 104 -8.89 9.90 -6.81
C HIS A 104 -8.35 9.26 -8.10
N ASN A 105 -8.39 7.93 -8.16
CA ASN A 105 -7.94 7.10 -9.28
C ASN A 105 -6.51 7.44 -9.75
N ASN A 106 -6.34 8.45 -10.59
CA ASN A 106 -5.04 8.94 -11.01
C ASN A 106 -4.44 9.91 -9.98
N LEU A 107 -3.54 9.39 -9.15
CA LEU A 107 -2.84 10.13 -8.10
C LEU A 107 -2.05 11.34 -8.61
N TYR A 108 -1.55 11.31 -9.86
CA TYR A 108 -0.82 12.44 -10.44
C TYR A 108 -1.67 13.72 -10.47
N LYS A 109 -2.98 13.60 -10.75
CA LYS A 109 -3.88 14.77 -10.74
C LYS A 109 -4.02 15.35 -9.33
N GLY A 110 -4.11 14.48 -8.32
CA GLY A 110 -4.16 14.89 -6.92
C GLY A 110 -2.88 15.58 -6.48
N PHE A 111 -1.72 14.99 -6.77
CA PHE A 111 -0.42 15.59 -6.46
C PHE A 111 -0.25 16.93 -7.15
N ARG A 112 -0.56 17.02 -8.45
CA ARG A 112 -0.51 18.25 -9.21
C ARG A 112 -1.35 19.35 -8.58
N TYR A 113 -2.58 19.03 -8.18
CA TYR A 113 -3.45 19.99 -7.48
C TYR A 113 -2.78 20.53 -6.21
N ILE A 114 -2.19 19.66 -5.39
CA ILE A 114 -1.51 20.08 -4.15
C ILE A 114 -0.34 21.02 -4.46
N PHE A 115 0.53 20.64 -5.40
CA PHE A 115 1.70 21.45 -5.79
C PHE A 115 1.32 22.79 -6.43
N GLU A 116 0.19 22.87 -7.12
CA GLU A 116 -0.30 24.12 -7.74
C GLU A 116 -1.05 25.03 -6.77
N THR A 117 -1.59 24.48 -5.66
CA THR A 117 -2.46 25.24 -4.73
C THR A 117 -1.78 25.66 -3.44
N VAL A 118 -0.68 25.02 -3.05
CA VAL A 118 -0.01 25.27 -1.78
C VAL A 118 1.42 25.71 -2.04
N SER A 119 1.83 26.82 -1.43
CA SER A 119 3.24 27.16 -1.35
C SER A 119 3.91 26.17 -0.41
N ILE A 120 4.85 25.39 -0.92
CA ILE A 120 5.58 24.37 -0.16
C ILE A 120 7.01 24.87 0.02
N PRO A 121 7.36 25.44 1.18
CA PRO A 121 8.74 25.82 1.43
C PRO A 121 9.62 24.57 1.42
N LEU A 122 10.78 24.68 0.76
CA LEU A 122 11.81 23.63 0.78
C LEU A 122 12.17 23.30 2.23
N ASP A 123 12.45 22.02 2.48
CA ASP A 123 12.75 21.44 3.79
C ASP A 123 11.69 21.62 4.90
N SER A 124 10.52 22.17 4.58
CA SER A 124 9.40 22.20 5.54
C SER A 124 8.87 20.80 5.86
N GLN A 125 8.12 20.69 6.96
CA GLN A 125 7.49 19.41 7.32
C GLN A 125 6.49 18.94 6.25
N LEU A 126 5.76 19.88 5.64
CA LEU A 126 4.84 19.59 4.53
C LEU A 126 5.59 19.07 3.31
N HIS A 127 6.71 19.70 2.94
CA HIS A 127 7.57 19.24 1.85
C HIS A 127 7.95 17.76 2.03
N TRP A 128 8.44 17.39 3.22
CA TRP A 128 8.83 16.00 3.47
C TRP A 128 7.65 15.02 3.52
N TYR A 129 6.47 15.44 3.98
CA TYR A 129 5.28 14.60 3.85
C TYR A 129 4.95 14.31 2.39
N LEU A 130 4.97 15.34 1.52
CA LEU A 130 4.68 15.17 0.10
C LEU A 130 5.73 14.32 -0.61
N MET A 131 7.01 14.47 -0.26
CA MET A 131 8.08 13.63 -0.81
C MET A 131 7.96 12.15 -0.40
N ALA A 132 7.45 11.86 0.80
CA ALA A 132 7.27 10.49 1.26
C ALA A 132 6.08 9.76 0.61
N MET A 133 5.19 10.48 -0.09
CA MET A 133 4.00 9.91 -0.74
C MET A 133 4.27 9.27 -2.10
N ASP A 134 5.53 9.34 -2.58
CA ASP A 134 5.96 8.67 -3.79
C ASP A 134 5.91 7.14 -3.64
N ASP A 135 6.01 6.42 -4.75
CA ASP A 135 5.89 4.96 -4.76
C ASP A 135 6.92 4.30 -3.84
N HIS A 136 8.11 4.89 -3.70
CA HIS A 136 9.16 4.39 -2.82
C HIS A 136 8.80 4.57 -1.34
N GLY A 137 8.44 5.78 -0.91
CA GLY A 137 8.03 6.04 0.46
C GLY A 137 6.79 5.24 0.86
N VAL A 138 5.83 5.11 -0.05
CA VAL A 138 4.63 4.27 0.11
C VAL A 138 4.98 2.80 0.24
N THR A 139 5.89 2.28 -0.59
CA THR A 139 6.37 0.90 -0.49
C THR A 139 7.05 0.63 0.86
N ALA A 140 7.88 1.57 1.33
CA ALA A 140 8.52 1.46 2.64
C ALA A 140 7.49 1.53 3.78
N TRP A 141 6.47 2.38 3.66
CA TRP A 141 5.40 2.49 4.65
C TRP A 141 4.53 1.22 4.70
N ALA A 142 4.16 0.68 3.53
CA ALA A 142 3.42 -0.58 3.42
C ALA A 142 4.19 -1.74 4.06
N TRP A 143 5.51 -1.78 3.84
CA TRP A 143 6.40 -2.70 4.54
C TRP A 143 6.32 -2.54 6.06
N ALA A 144 6.48 -1.32 6.57
CA ALA A 144 6.43 -1.05 8.00
C ALA A 144 5.10 -1.46 8.65
N VAL A 145 3.96 -1.18 8.00
CA VAL A 145 2.64 -1.61 8.46
C VAL A 145 2.53 -3.13 8.46
N GLY A 146 2.94 -3.79 7.36
CA GLY A 146 2.92 -5.25 7.27
C GLY A 146 3.76 -5.91 8.36
N LYS A 147 4.94 -5.36 8.67
CA LYS A 147 5.77 -5.82 9.79
C LYS A 147 5.10 -5.62 11.14
N HIS A 148 4.44 -4.48 11.37
CA HIS A 148 3.70 -4.19 12.59
C HIS A 148 2.54 -5.17 12.82
N LEU A 149 1.84 -5.57 11.74
CA LEU A 149 0.74 -6.52 11.77
C LEU A 149 1.17 -7.99 11.79
N GLY A 150 2.48 -8.27 11.71
CA GLY A 150 3.01 -9.64 11.67
C GLY A 150 2.71 -10.38 10.36
N ILE A 151 2.46 -9.66 9.26
CA ILE A 151 2.20 -10.26 7.94
C ILE A 151 3.51 -10.85 7.40
N PRO A 152 3.50 -12.05 6.80
CA PRO A 152 4.68 -12.64 6.17
C PRO A 152 5.25 -11.73 5.08
N ASP A 153 6.56 -11.59 5.03
CA ASP A 153 7.25 -10.65 4.13
C ASP A 153 6.82 -10.76 2.66
N HIS A 154 6.65 -11.99 2.15
CA HIS A 154 6.24 -12.28 0.78
C HIS A 154 4.75 -11.99 0.49
N GLU A 155 3.93 -11.77 1.52
CA GLU A 155 2.55 -11.30 1.40
C GLU A 155 2.45 -9.78 1.48
N ILE A 156 3.42 -9.11 2.12
CA ILE A 156 3.48 -7.64 2.14
C ILE A 156 3.89 -7.10 0.76
N ILE A 157 4.89 -7.75 0.14
CA ILE A 157 5.35 -7.48 -1.22
C ILE A 157 5.54 -8.83 -1.91
N LYS A 158 4.82 -9.10 -2.99
CA LYS A 158 4.94 -10.37 -3.74
C LYS A 158 6.12 -10.35 -4.71
N ASP A 159 6.60 -11.53 -5.11
CA ASP A 159 7.76 -11.66 -5.99
C ASP A 159 7.56 -11.04 -7.38
N ASP A 160 6.34 -11.12 -7.92
CA ASP A 160 5.95 -10.67 -9.25
C ASP A 160 5.59 -9.17 -9.30
N GLN A 161 5.43 -8.52 -8.15
CA GLN A 161 5.19 -7.07 -8.10
C GLN A 161 6.42 -6.27 -8.55
N TYR A 162 6.19 -5.00 -8.88
CA TYR A 162 7.24 -4.07 -9.34
C TYR A 162 8.04 -4.60 -10.54
N GLY A 163 7.34 -5.18 -11.53
CA GLY A 163 7.98 -5.75 -12.71
C GLY A 163 8.80 -7.01 -12.43
N GLY A 164 8.50 -7.74 -11.34
CA GLY A 164 9.23 -8.94 -10.92
C GLY A 164 10.40 -8.68 -9.97
N GLU A 165 10.52 -7.46 -9.43
CA GLU A 165 11.61 -7.09 -8.51
C GLU A 165 11.24 -7.19 -7.03
N GLY A 166 10.03 -7.66 -6.70
CA GLY A 166 9.53 -7.65 -5.33
C GLY A 166 10.44 -8.34 -4.31
N ALA A 167 11.06 -9.47 -4.67
CA ALA A 167 12.02 -10.17 -3.80
C ALA A 167 13.27 -9.33 -3.49
N SER A 168 13.79 -8.61 -4.49
CA SER A 168 14.93 -7.70 -4.33
C SER A 168 14.55 -6.50 -3.47
N ILE A 169 13.36 -5.93 -3.67
CA ILE A 169 12.83 -4.82 -2.88
C ILE A 169 12.70 -5.22 -1.40
N ARG A 170 12.13 -6.40 -1.10
CA ARG A 170 12.04 -6.92 0.27
C ARG A 170 13.42 -7.06 0.91
N THR A 171 14.41 -7.56 0.16
CA THR A 171 15.79 -7.68 0.65
C THR A 171 16.34 -6.30 1.03
N CYS A 172 16.15 -5.29 0.19
CA CYS A 172 16.56 -3.91 0.49
C CYS A 172 15.85 -3.33 1.73
N LEU A 173 14.55 -3.63 1.91
CA LEU A 173 13.78 -3.18 3.06
C LEU A 173 14.24 -3.85 4.37
N GLN A 174 14.51 -5.16 4.33
CA GLN A 174 15.06 -5.91 5.46
C GLN A 174 16.44 -5.40 5.88
N LEU A 175 17.25 -4.97 4.92
CA LEU A 175 18.60 -4.43 5.14
C LEU A 175 18.61 -2.92 5.46
N ASN A 176 17.44 -2.27 5.57
CA ASN A 176 17.31 -0.83 5.76
C ASN A 176 18.02 0.00 4.67
N SER A 177 18.13 -0.53 3.44
CA SER A 177 18.81 0.11 2.31
C SER A 177 17.86 0.60 1.21
N TYR A 178 16.55 0.37 1.36
CA TYR A 178 15.55 0.83 0.40
C TYR A 178 15.36 2.35 0.45
N ILE A 179 15.37 3.00 -0.72
CA ILE A 179 15.42 4.47 -0.84
C ILE A 179 14.24 5.18 -0.16
N GLY A 180 13.04 4.59 -0.20
CA GLY A 180 11.83 5.15 0.40
C GLY A 180 11.91 5.37 1.92
N ILE A 181 12.80 4.64 2.60
CA ILE A 181 13.01 4.81 4.05
C ILE A 181 13.49 6.23 4.38
N ASN A 182 14.32 6.82 3.52
CA ASN A 182 14.85 8.17 3.74
C ASN A 182 13.71 9.21 3.80
N GLY A 183 12.74 9.14 2.88
CA GLY A 183 11.59 10.02 2.85
C GLY A 183 10.77 9.93 4.14
N LEU A 184 10.50 8.71 4.61
CA LEU A 184 9.80 8.49 5.88
C LEU A 184 10.55 9.06 7.09
N CYS A 185 11.87 8.91 7.13
CA CYS A 185 12.70 9.47 8.20
C CYS A 185 12.70 11.00 8.20
N HIS A 186 12.88 11.63 7.04
CA HIS A 186 12.83 13.10 6.92
C HIS A 186 11.45 13.67 7.26
N ALA A 187 10.39 12.93 6.92
CA ALA A 187 9.02 13.22 7.33
C ALA A 187 8.71 12.91 8.82
N LYS A 188 9.72 12.47 9.59
CA LYS A 188 9.63 12.16 11.03
C LYS A 188 8.63 11.05 11.35
N TYR A 189 8.44 10.09 10.45
CA TYR A 189 7.69 8.87 10.75
C TYR A 189 8.51 7.86 11.55
N CYS A 190 9.82 7.84 11.37
CA CYS A 190 10.75 7.00 12.11
C CYS A 190 12.14 7.67 12.14
N ASP A 191 13.05 7.13 12.93
CA ASP A 191 14.45 7.56 12.98
C ASP A 191 15.31 6.81 11.96
N MET A 192 16.31 7.51 11.44
CA MET A 192 17.29 6.95 10.51
C MET A 192 18.00 5.73 11.09
N PRO A 193 17.88 4.53 10.49
CA PRO A 193 18.46 3.31 11.04
C PRO A 193 19.98 3.36 11.21
N ASN A 194 20.71 4.00 10.29
CA ASN A 194 22.18 3.99 10.31
C ASN A 194 22.80 4.97 11.30
N THR A 195 22.11 6.05 11.64
CA THR A 195 22.66 7.14 12.48
C THR A 195 21.99 7.26 13.84
N SER A 196 20.79 6.72 14.01
CA SER A 196 20.03 6.84 15.26
C SER A 196 19.91 5.54 16.05
N ARG A 197 20.29 4.38 15.51
CA ARG A 197 20.14 3.07 16.20
C ARG A 197 20.82 2.99 17.57
N TYR A 198 21.83 3.82 17.82
CA TYR A 198 22.57 3.86 19.09
C TYR A 198 22.05 4.91 20.07
N LYS A 199 21.07 5.73 19.65
CA LYS A 199 20.48 6.75 20.51
C LYS A 199 19.43 6.10 21.42
N GLU A 200 19.43 6.51 22.67
CA GLU A 200 18.41 6.12 23.63
C GLU A 200 17.02 6.56 23.11
N ASN A 201 16.05 5.64 23.14
CA ASN A 201 14.66 5.84 22.67
C ASN A 201 14.47 6.08 21.15
N ALA A 202 15.47 5.77 20.30
CA ALA A 202 15.27 5.84 18.86
C ALA A 202 14.24 4.82 18.36
N ILE A 203 13.26 5.28 17.57
CA ILE A 203 12.27 4.42 16.91
C ILE A 203 12.70 4.27 15.46
N VAL A 204 13.53 3.27 15.18
CA VAL A 204 14.10 3.03 13.84
C VAL A 204 13.18 2.17 12.99
N PHE A 205 13.19 2.43 11.67
CA PHE A 205 12.50 1.60 10.67
C PHE A 205 12.83 0.10 10.86
N PRO A 206 11.85 -0.82 10.73
CA PRO A 206 10.47 -0.62 10.29
C PRO A 206 9.48 -0.16 11.39
N ASN A 207 9.95 0.10 12.62
CA ASN A 207 9.07 0.67 13.64
C ASN A 207 8.78 2.14 13.33
N MET A 208 7.52 2.54 13.51
CA MET A 208 7.04 3.87 13.17
C MET A 208 6.54 4.60 14.41
N LYS A 209 6.86 5.88 14.53
CA LYS A 209 6.37 6.81 15.56
C LYS A 209 4.91 7.20 15.34
N LYS A 210 4.47 7.19 14.08
CA LYS A 210 3.11 7.53 13.62
C LYS A 210 2.85 6.85 12.27
N TRP A 211 1.58 6.69 11.91
CA TRP A 211 1.17 6.04 10.66
C TRP A 211 0.59 6.99 9.61
N SER A 212 0.27 8.22 10.00
CA SER A 212 -0.19 9.29 9.11
C SER A 212 0.38 10.65 9.55
N PRO A 213 0.36 11.69 8.69
CA PRO A 213 0.77 13.03 9.07
C PRO A 213 -0.01 13.53 10.26
N SER A 214 0.69 14.08 11.25
CA SER A 214 0.07 14.97 12.23
C SER A 214 -0.44 16.21 11.49
N TYR A 215 -1.53 16.81 11.98
CA TYR A 215 -2.06 18.06 11.44
C TYR A 215 -0.91 19.08 11.29
N VAL A 216 -0.77 19.63 10.09
CA VAL A 216 0.15 20.73 9.82
C VAL A 216 -0.72 21.97 9.75
N GLU A 217 -0.52 22.89 10.68
CA GLU A 217 -1.14 24.22 10.67
C GLU A 217 -0.76 25.01 9.41
#